data_AF-V9W7C3-F1
#
_entry.id   AF-V9W7C3-F1
#
_cell.length_a   1.000
_cell.length_b   1.000
_cell.length_c   1.000
_cell.angle_alpha   90.00
_cell.angle_beta   90.00
_cell.angle_gamma   90.00
#
_symmetry.space_group_name_H-M   'P 1'
#
loop_
_entity.id
_entity.type
_entity.pdbx_description
1 polymer ?
#
loop_
_entity_poly.entity_id
_entity_poly.type
_entity_poly.pdbx_seq_one_letter_code
_entity_poly.pdbx_strand_id
1 'polypeptide(L)'
;MQATSFIDNILGRFYNSSIFIKDPPKKGRDAVYLYKLEIELADRLLFLVLAADNDETAFDYIEDHLARAYTVVPEVKQAAIVEKKRVTKGAGYLLSSESN
;
A
#
# COMPACT_ATOMS: atom_id res chain seq x y z
N MET A 1 -7.55 -23.26 -17.98
CA MET A 1 -6.31 -22.49 -17.74
C MET A 1 -6.66 -21.47 -16.67
N GLN A 2 -6.16 -21.63 -15.45
CA GLN A 2 -6.38 -20.63 -14.40
C GLN A 2 -5.37 -19.50 -14.62
N ALA A 3 -5.87 -18.28 -14.83
CA ALA A 3 -5.02 -17.10 -14.90
C ALA A 3 -4.53 -16.81 -13.48
N THR A 4 -3.26 -17.11 -13.23
CA THR A 4 -2.56 -16.68 -12.01
C THR A 4 -2.71 -15.17 -11.90
N SER A 5 -3.19 -14.68 -10.76
CA SER A 5 -3.38 -13.26 -10.53
C SER A 5 -2.01 -12.56 -10.48
N PHE A 6 -1.96 -11.29 -10.89
CA PHE A 6 -0.73 -10.48 -10.81
C PHE A 6 -0.18 -10.44 -9.36
N ILE A 7 -1.09 -10.49 -8.38
CA ILE A 7 -0.82 -10.57 -6.94
C ILE A 7 0.00 -11.82 -6.58
N ASP A 8 -0.34 -12.99 -7.14
CA ASP A 8 0.38 -14.25 -6.87
C ASP A 8 1.86 -14.18 -7.30
N ASN A 9 2.17 -13.40 -8.34
CA ASN A 9 3.52 -13.24 -8.88
C ASN A 9 4.39 -12.29 -8.02
N ILE A 10 3.77 -11.24 -7.45
CA ILE A 10 4.44 -10.31 -6.55
C ILE A 10 4.65 -10.94 -5.18
N LEU A 11 3.58 -11.49 -4.57
CA LEU A 11 3.65 -12.11 -3.25
C LEU A 11 4.63 -13.30 -3.23
N GLY A 12 4.64 -14.12 -4.28
CA GLY A 12 5.56 -15.26 -4.41
C GLY A 12 7.05 -14.86 -4.43
N ARG A 13 7.38 -13.64 -4.85
CA ARG A 13 8.77 -13.15 -4.92
C ARG A 13 9.28 -12.62 -3.57
N PHE A 14 8.38 -12.19 -2.69
CA PHE A 14 8.72 -11.69 -1.34
C PHE A 14 8.63 -12.79 -0.26
N TYR A 15 7.75 -13.78 -0.43
CA TYR A 15 7.50 -14.86 0.56
C TYR A 15 8.68 -15.81 0.81
N ASN A 16 9.67 -15.85 -0.09
CA ASN A 16 10.83 -16.74 0.04
C ASN A 16 11.99 -16.15 0.87
N SER A 17 11.76 -15.03 1.54
CA SER A 17 12.69 -14.48 2.53
C SER A 17 12.22 -14.80 3.94
N SER A 18 12.93 -15.70 4.63
CA SER A 18 12.68 -16.13 6.02
C SER A 18 12.90 -15.03 7.08
N ILE A 19 12.55 -13.77 6.77
CA ILE A 19 12.83 -12.57 7.56
C ILE A 19 11.58 -11.98 8.24
N PHE A 20 10.37 -12.42 7.87
CA PHE A 20 9.14 -11.86 8.43
C PHE A 20 8.76 -12.51 9.77
N ILE A 21 8.84 -11.67 10.80
CA ILE A 21 8.61 -11.87 12.23
C ILE A 21 7.54 -12.94 12.55
N LYS A 22 7.97 -14.00 13.22
CA LYS A 22 7.15 -15.08 13.78
C LYS A 22 6.70 -14.76 15.21
N ASP A 23 6.13 -13.59 15.44
CA ASP A 23 5.53 -13.24 16.73
C ASP A 23 4.19 -12.52 16.52
N PRO A 24 3.05 -13.09 16.96
CA PRO A 24 1.77 -12.41 16.89
C PRO A 24 1.79 -11.19 17.84
N PRO A 25 1.24 -10.04 17.42
CA PRO A 25 1.22 -8.86 18.28
C PRO A 25 0.40 -9.14 19.54
N LYS A 26 1.02 -8.91 20.71
CA LYS A 26 0.33 -8.99 22.01
C LYS A 26 -0.76 -7.91 22.06
N LYS A 27 -1.98 -8.36 22.39
CA LYS A 27 -3.21 -7.56 22.59
C LYS A 27 -2.96 -6.26 23.36
N GLY A 28 -2.69 -5.20 22.62
CA GLY A 28 -2.55 -3.81 23.03
C GLY A 28 -2.83 -2.97 21.80
N ARG A 29 -3.70 -1.96 21.91
CA ARG A 29 -4.27 -1.14 20.81
C ARG A 29 -3.52 -1.30 19.49
N ASP A 30 -4.18 -1.92 18.51
CA ASP A 30 -3.62 -2.15 17.17
C ASP A 30 -2.96 -0.87 16.67
N ALA A 31 -1.66 -0.96 16.39
CA ALA A 31 -0.87 0.20 16.03
C ALA A 31 -1.24 0.60 14.61
N VAL A 32 -2.02 1.68 14.47
CA VAL A 32 -2.36 2.24 13.16
C VAL A 32 -1.23 3.16 12.69
N TYR A 33 -0.92 3.07 11.40
CA TYR A 33 0.03 3.92 10.71
C TYR A 33 -0.66 4.67 9.57
N LEU A 34 -0.23 5.90 9.33
CA LEU A 34 -0.53 6.66 8.14
C LEU A 34 0.57 6.34 7.11
N TYR A 35 0.15 6.03 5.89
CA TYR A 35 0.99 5.66 4.77
C TYR A 35 0.85 6.68 3.66
N LYS A 36 1.94 6.93 2.95
CA LYS A 36 1.94 7.50 1.60
C LYS A 36 2.53 6.45 0.68
N LEU A 37 1.70 5.92 -0.20
CA LEU A 37 2.09 4.97 -1.23
C LEU A 37 2.22 5.73 -2.55
N GLU A 38 3.27 5.41 -3.27
CA GLU A 38 3.46 5.78 -4.67
C GLU A 38 3.00 4.61 -5.54
N ILE A 39 2.19 4.89 -6.55
CA ILE A 39 1.61 3.92 -7.47
C ILE A 39 1.97 4.36 -8.88
N GLU A 40 2.81 3.59 -9.54
CA GLU A 40 3.21 3.80 -10.92
C GLU A 40 2.19 3.15 -11.86
N LEU A 41 1.57 3.95 -12.72
CA LEU A 41 0.72 3.51 -13.81
C LEU A 41 1.48 3.56 -15.13
N ALA A 42 0.81 3.18 -16.23
CA ALA A 42 1.44 3.21 -17.55
C ALA A 42 1.89 4.60 -18.00
N ASP A 43 1.12 5.63 -17.65
CA ASP A 43 1.21 7.00 -18.16
C ASP A 43 1.54 8.06 -17.11
N ARG A 44 1.40 7.74 -15.81
CA ARG A 44 1.57 8.70 -14.71
C ARG A 44 1.84 8.03 -13.37
N LEU A 45 2.21 8.87 -12.40
CA LEU A 45 2.41 8.50 -11.00
C LEU A 45 1.21 8.97 -10.16
N LEU A 46 0.76 8.14 -9.22
CA LEU A 46 -0.27 8.50 -8.24
C LEU A 46 0.31 8.38 -6.82
N PHE A 47 -0.21 9.20 -5.91
CA PHE A 47 0.04 9.05 -4.48
C PHE A 47 -1.26 8.72 -3.75
N LEU A 48 -1.25 7.62 -2.99
CA LEU A 48 -2.34 7.24 -2.11
C LEU A 48 -1.92 7.46 -0.66
N VAL A 49 -2.68 8.27 0.06
CA VAL A 49 -2.51 8.48 1.50
C VAL A 49 -3.62 7.78 2.25
N LEU A 50 -3.28 6.82 3.13
CA LEU A 50 -4.27 6.05 3.87
C LEU A 50 -3.77 5.67 5.27
N ALA A 51 -4.70 5.25 6.14
CA ALA A 51 -4.37 4.66 7.43
C ALA A 51 -4.56 3.14 7.36
N ALA A 52 -3.60 2.38 7.88
CA ALA A 52 -3.65 0.92 7.93
C ALA A 52 -2.88 0.37 9.14
N ASP A 53 -3.14 -0.88 9.51
CA ASP A 53 -2.54 -1.51 10.70
C ASP A 53 -1.10 -1.97 10.42
N ASN A 54 -0.82 -2.36 9.18
CA ASN A 54 0.49 -2.84 8.75
C ASN A 54 0.69 -2.63 7.23
N ASP A 55 1.88 -2.95 6.76
CA ASP A 55 2.28 -2.67 5.37
C ASP A 55 1.50 -3.54 4.37
N GLU A 56 1.22 -4.80 4.69
CA GLU A 56 0.41 -5.71 3.86
C GLU A 56 -0.99 -5.14 3.63
N THR A 57 -1.68 -4.79 4.72
CA THR A 57 -3.02 -4.17 4.62
C THR A 57 -3.01 -2.84 3.87
N ALA A 58 -1.92 -2.06 3.94
CA ALA A 58 -1.79 -0.82 3.18
C ALA A 58 -1.74 -1.07 1.66
N PHE A 59 -1.06 -2.13 1.22
CA PHE A 59 -1.04 -2.55 -0.18
C PHE A 59 -2.37 -3.13 -0.64
N ASP A 60 -3.02 -3.95 0.18
CA ASP A 60 -4.33 -4.54 -0.14
C ASP A 60 -5.39 -3.47 -0.45
N TYR A 61 -5.31 -2.31 0.21
CA TYR A 61 -6.24 -1.22 -0.04
C TYR A 61 -6.01 -0.46 -1.36
N ILE A 62 -4.93 -0.69 -2.09
CA ILE A 62 -4.66 0.03 -3.36
C ILE A 62 -5.75 -0.27 -4.40
N GLU A 63 -6.03 -1.54 -4.65
CA GLU A 63 -6.99 -1.96 -5.69
C GLU A 63 -8.38 -1.40 -5.41
N ASP A 64 -8.80 -1.50 -4.15
CA ASP A 64 -10.05 -0.96 -3.63
C ASP A 64 -10.19 0.56 -3.89
N HIS A 65 -9.12 1.33 -3.67
CA HIS A 65 -9.13 2.76 -3.92
C HIS A 65 -9.13 3.08 -5.42
N LEU A 66 -8.40 2.31 -6.23
CA LEU A 66 -8.41 2.48 -7.68
C LEU A 66 -9.79 2.15 -8.27
N ALA A 67 -10.42 1.06 -7.82
CA ALA A 67 -11.76 0.66 -8.27
C ALA A 67 -12.83 1.72 -7.93
N ARG A 68 -12.67 2.45 -6.82
CA ARG A 68 -13.56 3.56 -6.46
C ARG A 68 -13.28 4.83 -7.25
N ALA A 69 -12.02 5.10 -7.58
CA ALA A 69 -11.60 6.33 -8.25
C ALA A 69 -11.80 6.28 -9.78
N TYR A 70 -11.83 5.08 -10.38
CA TYR A 70 -11.85 4.91 -11.83
C TYR A 70 -13.00 4.03 -12.31
N THR A 71 -13.63 4.43 -13.42
CA THR A 71 -14.60 3.58 -14.11
C THR A 71 -13.96 2.33 -14.72
N VAL A 72 -12.71 2.46 -15.19
CA VAL A 72 -11.87 1.35 -15.65
C VAL A 72 -10.55 1.46 -14.90
N VAL A 73 -10.25 0.46 -14.08
CA VAL A 73 -9.04 0.44 -13.27
C VAL A 73 -7.81 0.39 -14.19
N PRO A 74 -6.89 1.37 -14.11
CA PRO A 74 -5.67 1.36 -14.89
C PRO A 74 -4.73 0.24 -14.42
N GLU A 75 -3.89 -0.26 -15.34
CA GLU A 75 -2.86 -1.23 -14.99
C GLU A 75 -1.81 -0.59 -14.06
N VAL A 76 -1.62 -1.20 -12.89
CA VAL A 76 -0.57 -0.83 -11.94
C VAL A 76 0.72 -1.55 -12.31
N LYS A 77 1.76 -0.79 -12.65
CA LYS A 77 3.10 -1.34 -12.94
C LYS A 77 3.85 -1.66 -11.66
N GLN A 78 3.81 -0.73 -10.71
CA GLN A 78 4.53 -0.84 -9.45
C GLN A 78 3.83 -0.04 -8.35
N ALA A 79 3.98 -0.49 -7.11
CA ALA A 79 3.60 0.29 -5.93
C ALA A 79 4.69 0.20 -4.87
N ALA A 80 4.91 1.30 -4.14
CA ALA A 80 5.89 1.37 -3.07
C ALA A 80 5.40 2.28 -1.93
N ILE A 81 5.72 1.93 -0.69
CA ILE A 81 5.54 2.83 0.45
C ILE A 81 6.70 3.83 0.44
N VAL A 82 6.40 5.12 0.25
CA VAL A 82 7.41 6.19 0.27
C VAL A 82 7.50 6.87 1.63
N GLU A 83 6.40 6.87 2.41
CA GLU A 83 6.43 7.32 3.80
C GLU A 83 5.50 6.48 4.68
N LYS A 84 5.90 6.25 5.94
CA LYS A 84 5.10 5.60 7.00
C LYS A 84 5.23 6.38 8.30
N LYS A 85 4.12 6.80 8.89
CA LYS A 85 4.07 7.54 10.16
C LYS A 85 3.14 6.86 11.13
N ARG A 86 3.53 6.75 12.40
CA ARG A 86 2.60 6.26 13.43
C ARG A 86 1.46 7.26 13.62
N VAL A 87 0.21 6.78 13.69
CA VAL A 87 -0.93 7.65 13.95
C VAL A 87 -0.90 8.09 15.42
N THR A 88 -0.74 9.40 15.61
CA THR A 88 -0.82 10.11 16.89
C THR A 88 -1.62 11.40 16.68
N LYS A 89 -2.00 12.09 17.77
CA LYS A 89 -2.70 13.37 17.66
C LYS A 89 -1.83 14.37 16.89
N GLY A 90 -2.35 14.86 15.76
CA GLY A 90 -1.63 15.78 14.88
C GLY A 90 -0.78 15.12 13.79
N ALA A 91 -0.81 13.80 13.64
CA ALA A 91 -0.16 13.12 12.52
C ALA A 91 -0.82 13.50 11.18
N GLY A 92 -0.01 13.68 10.14
CA GLY A 92 -0.47 14.02 8.80
C GLY A 92 0.66 14.07 7.77
N TYR A 93 0.29 14.32 6.52
CA TYR A 93 1.21 14.60 5.43
C TYR A 93 0.98 16.01 4.88
N LEU A 94 2.06 16.68 4.55
CA LEU A 94 2.03 17.86 3.71
C LEU A 94 2.10 17.37 2.25
N LEU A 95 1.10 17.73 1.45
CA LEU A 95 1.06 17.42 0.03
C LEU A 95 1.31 18.71 -0.75
N SER A 96 2.24 18.67 -1.69
CA SER A 96 2.42 19.76 -2.65
C SER A 96 1.42 19.59 -3.80
N SER A 97 0.85 20.68 -4.27
CA SER A 97 0.08 20.70 -5.53
C SER A 97 0.98 20.83 -6.76
N GLU A 98 2.27 21.11 -6.57
CA GLU A 98 3.21 21.16 -7.68
C GLU A 98 3.56 19.73 -8.10
N SER A 99 3.17 19.38 -9.32
CA SER A 99 3.57 18.16 -9.99
C SER A 99 5.09 18.22 -10.20
N ASN A 100 5.83 17.31 -9.57
CA ASN A 100 7.27 17.13 -9.81
C ASN A 100 7.52 16.39 -11.12
#